data_AF-A0A016VII8-F1
#
_entry.id   AF-A0A016VII8-F1
#
_cell.length_a   1.000
_cell.length_b   1.000
_cell.length_c   1.000
_cell.angle_alpha   90.00
_cell.angle_beta   90.00
_cell.angle_gamma   90.00
#
_symmetry.space_group_name_H-M   'P 1'
#
loop_
_entity.id
_entity.type
_entity.pdbx_description
1 polymer ?
#
loop_
_entity_poly.entity_id
_entity_poly.type
_entity_poly.pdbx_seq_one_letter_code
_entity_poly.pdbx_strand_id
1 'polypeptide(L)'
;MGIDSTCHLIEGDCHNMPLEDSSKDAAYAIYSLKYFPQLDGVMKEVSRVLKQGGRFLVYDLMKTEKYDKNNEEHVEIVEGLEYACGMPSLHTREGLVSAAERYGLTFEEEEDISATNGSPFHYCFSHSPLFMWLIKSSCIRNLISIGQKLRILPKGFHNFDAVFLSGTVQKIVDGGRLGILSGSKIFVFKRK
;
A
#
# COMPACT_ATOMS: atom_id res chain seq x y z
N MET A 1 -16.95 22.75 3.39
CA MET A 1 -15.77 23.34 2.71
C MET A 1 -16.08 23.79 1.28
N GLY A 2 -17.36 23.99 0.90
CA GLY A 2 -17.72 24.55 -0.42
C GLY A 2 -17.43 23.63 -1.61
N ILE A 3 -17.17 22.34 -1.35
CA ILE A 3 -16.89 21.32 -2.38
C ILE A 3 -18.09 20.41 -2.61
N ASP A 4 -19.20 20.65 -1.92
CA ASP A 4 -20.37 19.79 -1.89
C ASP A 4 -21.04 19.66 -3.28
N SER A 5 -20.81 20.63 -4.18
CA SER A 5 -21.25 20.61 -5.57
C SER A 5 -20.29 19.92 -6.54
N THR A 6 -19.06 19.63 -6.12
CA THR A 6 -17.99 19.06 -6.97
C THR A 6 -17.42 17.74 -6.45
N CYS A 7 -17.78 17.36 -5.22
CA CYS A 7 -17.33 16.14 -4.57
C CYS A 7 -18.55 15.34 -4.09
N HIS A 8 -18.63 14.10 -4.55
CA HIS A 8 -19.70 13.17 -4.18
C HIS A 8 -19.08 11.89 -3.65
N LEU A 9 -19.55 11.45 -2.49
CA LEU A 9 -19.17 10.16 -1.91
C LEU A 9 -20.16 9.11 -2.41
N ILE A 10 -19.63 8.01 -2.92
CA ILE A 10 -20.41 6.89 -3.45
C ILE A 10 -19.92 5.63 -2.78
N GLU A 11 -20.84 4.90 -2.15
CA GLU A 11 -20.58 3.54 -1.66
C GLU A 11 -20.72 2.57 -2.83
N GLY A 12 -19.76 1.67 -3.02
CA GLY A 12 -19.79 0.70 -4.12
C GLY A 12 -18.67 -0.33 -4.05
N ASP A 13 -18.83 -1.40 -4.82
CA ASP A 13 -17.81 -2.43 -5.03
C ASP A 13 -16.93 -2.06 -6.23
N CYS A 14 -15.61 -2.08 -6.07
CA CYS A 14 -14.67 -1.80 -7.15
C CYS A 14 -14.71 -2.85 -8.30
N HIS A 15 -15.33 -4.01 -8.09
CA HIS A 15 -15.58 -5.02 -9.14
C HIS A 15 -16.91 -4.81 -9.87
N ASN A 16 -17.75 -3.89 -9.39
CA ASN A 16 -19.02 -3.53 -9.99
C ASN A 16 -19.39 -2.09 -9.60
N MET A 17 -18.66 -1.13 -10.17
CA MET A 17 -18.76 0.27 -9.77
C MET A 17 -20.12 0.84 -10.19
N PRO A 18 -20.85 1.55 -9.29
CA PRO A 18 -22.13 2.20 -9.60
C PRO A 18 -21.92 3.50 -10.39
N LEU A 19 -21.17 3.42 -11.48
CA LEU A 19 -20.79 4.50 -12.38
C LEU A 19 -21.09 4.07 -13.81
N GLU A 20 -21.51 5.02 -14.64
CA GLU A 20 -21.81 4.76 -16.04
C GLU A 20 -20.53 4.50 -16.86
N ASP A 21 -20.69 3.71 -17.92
CA ASP A 21 -19.65 3.46 -18.90
C ASP A 21 -19.17 4.78 -19.53
N SER A 22 -17.86 4.92 -19.73
CA SER A 22 -17.25 6.08 -20.40
C SER A 22 -17.67 7.44 -19.81
N SER A 23 -17.86 7.51 -18.49
CA SER A 23 -18.33 8.71 -17.80
C SER A 23 -17.21 9.56 -17.18
N LYS A 24 -16.01 8.98 -16.95
CA LYS A 24 -14.91 9.64 -16.22
C LYS A 24 -13.73 9.97 -17.12
N ASP A 25 -13.23 11.19 -17.03
CA ASP A 25 -12.02 11.62 -17.78
C ASP A 25 -10.73 11.06 -17.16
N ALA A 26 -10.73 10.86 -15.84
CA ALA A 26 -9.62 10.28 -15.11
C ALA A 26 -10.10 9.48 -13.90
N ALA A 27 -9.26 8.57 -13.42
CA ALA A 27 -9.43 7.77 -12.22
C ALA A 27 -8.09 7.68 -11.48
N TYR A 28 -8.14 7.48 -10.16
CA TYR A 28 -6.94 7.21 -9.37
C TYR A 28 -7.23 6.17 -8.29
N ALA A 29 -6.22 5.35 -7.99
CA ALA A 29 -6.21 4.43 -6.87
C ALA A 29 -4.94 4.69 -6.04
N ILE A 30 -5.13 5.31 -4.87
CA ILE A 30 -4.05 5.64 -3.95
C ILE A 30 -4.15 4.70 -2.75
N TYR A 31 -3.08 3.94 -2.50
CA TYR A 31 -2.93 3.00 -1.40
C TYR A 31 -4.13 2.05 -1.21
N SER A 32 -4.78 1.62 -2.29
CA SER A 32 -6.06 0.88 -2.25
C SER A 32 -6.04 -0.47 -2.97
N LEU A 33 -5.29 -0.61 -4.06
CA LEU A 33 -5.29 -1.83 -4.86
C LEU A 33 -4.63 -3.02 -4.15
N LYS A 34 -3.69 -2.77 -3.24
CA LYS A 34 -3.01 -3.81 -2.44
C LYS A 34 -3.93 -4.66 -1.56
N TYR A 35 -5.17 -4.21 -1.31
CA TYR A 35 -6.17 -4.99 -0.56
C TYR A 35 -6.92 -6.00 -1.44
N PHE A 36 -6.77 -5.94 -2.76
CA PHE A 36 -7.41 -6.86 -3.68
C PHE A 36 -6.46 -8.01 -4.04
N PRO A 37 -6.86 -9.28 -3.89
CA PRO A 37 -6.01 -10.42 -4.28
C PRO A 37 -5.76 -10.49 -5.79
N GLN A 38 -6.73 -10.04 -6.59
CA GLN A 38 -6.65 -10.00 -8.05
C GLN A 38 -7.09 -8.63 -8.53
N LEU A 39 -6.37 -8.08 -9.51
CA LEU A 39 -6.64 -6.75 -10.03
C LEU A 39 -7.59 -6.76 -11.23
N ASP A 40 -7.78 -7.91 -11.88
CA ASP A 40 -8.52 -8.04 -13.13
C ASP A 40 -9.93 -7.42 -13.10
N GLY A 41 -10.73 -7.73 -12.07
CA GLY A 41 -12.08 -7.16 -11.95
C GLY A 41 -12.07 -5.64 -11.75
N VAL A 42 -11.14 -5.12 -10.94
CA VAL A 42 -10.98 -3.68 -10.73
C VAL A 42 -10.50 -2.98 -12.00
N MET A 43 -9.51 -3.54 -12.71
CA MET A 43 -9.00 -3.00 -13.96
C MET A 43 -10.05 -2.97 -15.06
N LYS A 44 -10.89 -4.02 -15.13
CA LYS A 44 -12.03 -4.09 -16.04
C LYS A 44 -13.02 -2.95 -15.78
N GLU A 45 -13.38 -2.73 -14.52
CA GLU A 45 -14.32 -1.66 -14.14
C GLU A 45 -13.75 -0.26 -14.34
N VAL A 46 -12.49 -0.05 -13.96
CA VAL A 46 -11.78 1.22 -14.23
C VAL A 46 -11.76 1.51 -15.72
N SER A 47 -11.43 0.51 -16.55
CA SER A 47 -11.50 0.65 -18.00
C SER A 47 -12.91 0.99 -18.45
N ARG A 48 -13.95 0.27 -18.01
CA ARG A 48 -15.36 0.51 -18.36
C ARG A 48 -15.79 1.96 -18.11
N VAL A 49 -15.47 2.52 -16.94
CA VAL A 49 -15.96 3.85 -16.52
C VAL A 49 -15.15 5.01 -17.14
N LEU A 50 -13.89 4.81 -17.52
CA LEU A 50 -13.06 5.86 -18.11
C LEU A 50 -13.47 6.19 -19.54
N LYS A 51 -13.42 7.42 -20.02
CA LYS A 51 -13.59 7.72 -21.46
C LYS A 51 -12.41 7.19 -22.27
N GLN A 52 -12.59 6.99 -23.57
CA GLN A 52 -11.47 6.71 -24.47
C GLN A 52 -10.43 7.84 -24.38
N GLY A 53 -9.16 7.48 -24.20
CA GLY A 53 -8.07 8.43 -23.94
C GLY A 53 -8.00 8.95 -22.50
N GLY A 54 -8.93 8.58 -21.62
CA GLY A 54 -8.90 8.89 -20.19
C GLY A 54 -7.75 8.19 -19.46
N ARG A 55 -7.35 8.72 -18.30
CA ARG A 55 -6.17 8.26 -17.56
C ARG A 55 -6.50 7.61 -16.24
N PHE A 56 -5.72 6.60 -15.88
CA PHE A 56 -5.77 5.94 -14.59
C PHE A 56 -4.42 6.05 -13.88
N LEU A 57 -4.42 6.59 -12.67
CA LEU A 57 -3.23 6.67 -11.83
C LEU A 57 -3.28 5.63 -10.71
N VAL A 58 -2.19 4.89 -10.51
CA VAL A 58 -2.03 3.99 -9.37
C VAL A 58 -0.82 4.42 -8.56
N TYR A 59 -1.02 4.58 -7.25
CA TYR A 59 0.06 4.83 -6.30
C TYR A 59 -0.14 3.92 -5.10
N ASP A 60 0.66 2.85 -4.96
CA ASP A 60 0.45 1.84 -3.92
C ASP A 60 1.76 1.26 -3.36
N LEU A 61 1.64 0.46 -2.31
CA LEU A 61 2.74 -0.35 -1.76
C LEU A 61 2.85 -1.66 -2.53
N MET A 62 4.06 -1.98 -2.98
CA MET A 62 4.32 -3.10 -3.89
C MET A 62 5.61 -3.83 -3.52
N LYS A 63 5.71 -5.11 -3.92
CA LYS A 63 6.98 -5.84 -3.96
C LYS A 63 7.81 -5.35 -5.14
N THR A 64 9.10 -5.18 -4.91
CA THR A 64 10.07 -4.86 -5.97
C THR A 64 10.67 -6.14 -6.54
N GLU A 65 11.41 -5.97 -7.63
CA GLU A 65 12.25 -7.01 -8.25
C GLU A 65 13.34 -7.59 -7.32
N LYS A 66 13.67 -6.92 -6.21
CA LYS A 66 14.64 -7.41 -5.23
C LYS A 66 14.05 -8.40 -4.24
N TYR A 67 12.72 -8.48 -4.14
CA TYR A 67 12.07 -9.46 -3.28
C TYR A 67 12.38 -10.88 -3.76
N ASP A 68 12.80 -11.73 -2.83
CA ASP A 68 13.12 -13.13 -3.08
C ASP A 68 12.30 -13.99 -2.13
N LYS A 69 11.41 -14.80 -2.69
CA LYS A 69 10.53 -15.70 -1.94
C LYS A 69 11.27 -16.85 -1.23
N ASN A 70 12.52 -17.11 -1.60
CA ASN A 70 13.34 -18.14 -0.96
C ASN A 70 14.22 -17.58 0.16
N ASN A 71 14.29 -16.25 0.30
CA ASN A 71 14.99 -15.60 1.39
C ASN A 71 14.06 -15.44 2.60
N GLU A 72 14.36 -16.15 3.68
CA GLU A 72 13.54 -16.17 4.91
C GLU A 72 13.34 -14.77 5.50
N GLU A 73 14.34 -13.88 5.47
CA GLU A 73 14.22 -12.51 5.96
C GLU A 73 13.24 -11.69 5.12
N HIS A 74 13.30 -11.84 3.79
CA HIS A 74 12.39 -11.14 2.88
C HIS A 74 10.95 -11.59 3.10
N VAL A 75 10.73 -12.90 3.20
CA VAL A 75 9.41 -13.50 3.46
C VAL A 75 8.88 -13.02 4.81
N GLU A 76 9.69 -13.08 5.87
CA GLU A 76 9.27 -12.64 7.20
C GLU A 76 8.87 -11.16 7.19
N ILE A 77 9.59 -10.31 6.46
CA ILE A 77 9.28 -8.89 6.38
C ILE A 77 7.97 -8.64 5.65
N VAL A 78 7.82 -9.23 4.46
CA VAL A 78 6.66 -8.98 3.60
C VAL A 78 5.40 -9.62 4.17
N GLU A 79 5.44 -10.91 4.52
CA GLU A 79 4.27 -11.59 5.09
C GLU A 79 3.89 -11.03 6.45
N GLY A 80 4.87 -10.60 7.26
CA GLY A 80 4.62 -9.91 8.52
C GLY A 80 3.87 -8.59 8.33
N LEU A 81 4.19 -7.83 7.28
CA LEU A 81 3.48 -6.61 6.92
C LEU A 81 2.08 -6.91 6.35
N GLU A 82 1.97 -7.90 5.48
CA GLU A 82 0.69 -8.36 4.92
C GLU A 82 -0.27 -8.80 6.03
N TYR A 83 0.21 -9.59 6.99
CA TYR A 83 -0.56 -10.00 8.17
C TYR A 83 -0.97 -8.81 9.04
N ALA A 84 -0.03 -7.92 9.37
CA ALA A 84 -0.32 -6.78 10.24
C ALA A 84 -1.34 -5.80 9.62
N CYS A 85 -1.32 -5.63 8.30
CA CYS A 85 -2.24 -4.73 7.61
C CYS A 85 -3.49 -5.43 7.06
N GLY A 86 -3.65 -6.75 7.24
CA GLY A 86 -4.76 -7.52 6.69
C GLY A 86 -4.80 -7.53 5.16
N MET A 87 -3.63 -7.56 4.51
CA MET A 87 -3.48 -7.51 3.06
C MET A 87 -3.29 -8.94 2.51
N PRO A 88 -3.83 -9.24 1.31
CA PRO A 88 -3.35 -10.37 0.53
C PRO A 88 -1.89 -10.13 0.10
N SER A 89 -1.32 -11.10 -0.62
CA SER A 89 0.05 -10.91 -1.08
C SER A 89 0.18 -9.69 -1.99
N LEU A 90 1.15 -8.82 -1.70
CA LEU A 90 1.34 -7.56 -2.41
C LEU A 90 1.57 -7.81 -3.91
N HIS A 91 1.17 -6.84 -4.73
CA HIS A 91 1.38 -6.90 -6.17
C HIS A 91 2.83 -6.55 -6.53
N THR A 92 3.29 -7.03 -7.68
CA THR A 92 4.52 -6.54 -8.33
C THR A 92 4.18 -5.57 -9.44
N ARG A 93 5.18 -4.82 -9.92
CA ARG A 93 5.04 -3.93 -11.08
C ARG A 93 4.46 -4.69 -12.28
N GLU A 94 5.03 -5.84 -12.58
CA GLU A 94 4.68 -6.66 -13.74
C GLU A 94 3.24 -7.16 -13.61
N GLY A 95 2.84 -7.58 -12.41
CA GLY A 95 1.47 -7.99 -12.12
C GLY A 95 0.45 -6.88 -12.34
N LEU A 96 0.76 -5.67 -11.84
CA LEU A 96 -0.07 -4.48 -12.01
C LEU A 96 -0.22 -4.09 -13.49
N VAL A 97 0.91 -3.94 -14.19
CA VAL A 97 0.93 -3.53 -15.60
C VAL A 97 0.22 -4.55 -16.48
N SER A 98 0.52 -5.84 -16.30
CA SER A 98 -0.12 -6.90 -17.09
C SER A 98 -1.63 -6.97 -16.86
N ALA A 99 -2.09 -6.74 -15.62
CA ALA A 99 -3.52 -6.71 -15.31
C ALA A 99 -4.22 -5.53 -15.98
N ALA A 100 -3.62 -4.33 -15.94
CA ALA A 100 -4.16 -3.15 -16.60
C ALA A 100 -4.27 -3.34 -18.13
N GLU A 101 -3.19 -3.84 -18.77
CA GLU A 101 -3.14 -4.00 -20.22
C GLU A 101 -4.17 -5.00 -20.77
N ARG A 102 -4.47 -6.07 -20.01
CA ARG A 102 -5.53 -7.05 -20.37
C ARG A 102 -6.90 -6.39 -20.60
N TYR A 103 -7.17 -5.26 -19.95
CA TYR A 103 -8.44 -4.54 -20.04
C TYR A 103 -8.33 -3.21 -20.77
N GLY A 104 -7.33 -3.05 -21.64
CA GLY A 104 -7.21 -1.86 -22.52
C GLY A 104 -6.67 -0.61 -21.82
N LEU A 105 -6.12 -0.74 -20.62
CA LEU A 105 -5.38 0.33 -19.94
C LEU A 105 -3.90 0.18 -20.29
N THR A 106 -3.42 0.99 -21.23
CA THR A 106 -2.03 0.92 -21.71
C THR A 106 -1.13 1.70 -20.78
N PHE A 107 -0.03 1.10 -20.35
CA PHE A 107 0.98 1.78 -19.55
C PHE A 107 1.55 3.00 -20.31
N GLU A 108 1.52 4.17 -19.68
CA GLU A 108 1.98 5.44 -20.24
C GLU A 108 3.27 5.91 -19.56
N GLU A 109 3.29 5.92 -18.22
CA GLU A 109 4.38 6.50 -17.44
C GLU A 109 4.53 5.83 -16.07
N GLU A 110 5.77 5.85 -15.56
CA GLU A 110 6.06 5.60 -14.14
C GLU A 110 7.00 6.66 -13.59
N GLU A 111 6.68 7.15 -12.40
CA GLU A 111 7.51 8.07 -11.63
C GLU A 111 7.82 7.46 -10.25
N ASP A 112 9.08 7.56 -9.81
CA ASP A 112 9.46 7.28 -8.42
C ASP A 112 9.53 8.59 -7.63
N ILE A 113 8.50 8.87 -6.83
CA ILE A 113 8.40 10.09 -6.02
C ILE A 113 9.58 10.20 -5.04
N SER A 114 10.17 9.08 -4.60
CA SER A 114 11.29 9.13 -3.67
C SER A 114 12.54 9.71 -4.31
N ALA A 115 12.73 9.50 -5.62
CA ALA A 115 13.78 10.13 -6.40
C ALA A 115 13.48 11.62 -6.61
N THR A 116 12.22 11.97 -6.90
CA THR A 116 11.77 13.36 -7.10
C THR A 116 11.91 14.20 -5.82
N ASN A 117 11.49 13.67 -4.67
CA ASN A 117 11.51 14.39 -3.39
C ASN A 117 12.82 14.22 -2.61
N GLY A 118 13.74 13.36 -3.07
CA GLY A 118 14.98 13.03 -2.36
C GLY A 118 14.78 12.35 -1.01
N SER A 119 13.59 11.80 -0.74
CA SER A 119 13.23 11.17 0.53
C SER A 119 12.55 9.83 0.28
N PRO A 120 12.94 8.74 0.97
CA PRO A 120 12.31 7.44 0.80
C PRO A 120 10.86 7.46 1.32
N PHE A 121 9.99 6.61 0.78
CA PHE A 121 8.58 6.55 1.20
C PHE A 121 8.39 6.25 2.70
N HIS A 122 9.32 5.51 3.31
CA HIS A 122 9.29 5.20 4.73
C HIS A 122 9.81 6.34 5.63
N TYR A 123 10.19 7.50 5.05
CA TYR A 123 10.77 8.63 5.79
C TYR A 123 9.89 9.10 6.94
N CYS A 124 8.56 9.18 6.73
CA CYS A 124 7.61 9.58 7.77
C CYS A 124 7.70 8.74 9.05
N PHE A 125 8.16 7.50 8.94
CA PHE A 125 8.38 6.60 10.07
C PHE A 125 9.83 6.61 10.56
N SER A 126 10.79 6.73 9.64
CA SER A 126 12.21 6.52 9.97
C SER A 126 13.00 7.79 10.26
N HIS A 127 12.41 8.99 10.12
CA HIS A 127 13.16 10.25 10.26
C HIS A 127 13.67 10.49 11.69
N SER A 128 13.03 9.90 12.70
CA SER A 128 13.38 10.08 14.12
C SER A 128 14.12 8.85 14.65
N PRO A 129 15.43 8.94 14.93
CA PRO A 129 16.18 7.84 15.52
C PRO A 129 15.64 7.41 16.88
N LEU A 130 15.15 8.37 17.68
CA LEU A 130 14.55 8.10 18.98
C LEU A 130 13.27 7.26 18.82
N PHE A 131 12.41 7.62 17.88
CA PHE A 131 11.19 6.85 17.60
C PHE A 131 11.51 5.44 17.11
N MET A 132 12.46 5.31 16.18
CA MET A 132 12.90 4.00 15.71
C MET A 132 13.52 3.15 16.82
N TRP A 133 14.26 3.77 17.74
CA TRP A 133 14.75 3.08 18.93
C TRP A 133 13.60 2.63 19.84
N LEU A 134 12.60 3.47 20.10
CA LEU A 134 11.46 3.14 20.95
C LEU A 134 10.72 1.89 20.46
N ILE A 135 10.41 1.82 19.16
CA ILE A 135 9.66 0.69 18.59
C ILE A 135 10.50 -0.59 18.44
N LYS A 136 11.83 -0.46 18.24
CA LYS A 136 12.74 -1.62 18.11
C LYS A 136 13.25 -2.14 19.46
N SER A 137 13.19 -1.35 20.52
CA SER A 137 13.83 -1.66 21.80
C SER A 137 13.12 -2.79 22.55
N SER A 138 13.87 -3.86 22.83
CA SER A 138 13.42 -4.94 23.72
C SER A 138 13.09 -4.45 25.13
N CYS A 139 13.73 -3.36 25.60
CA CYS A 139 13.42 -2.76 26.89
C CYS A 139 11.99 -2.21 26.91
N ILE A 140 11.61 -1.42 25.90
CA ILE A 140 10.26 -0.87 25.79
C ILE A 140 9.23 -2.00 25.65
N ARG A 141 9.53 -3.00 24.82
CA ARG A 141 8.67 -4.19 24.65
C ARG A 141 8.42 -4.93 25.97
N ASN A 142 9.46 -5.08 26.79
CA ASN A 142 9.36 -5.69 28.12
C ASN A 142 8.55 -4.81 29.10
N LEU A 143 8.75 -3.49 29.08
CA LEU A 143 7.96 -2.55 29.88
C LEU A 143 6.48 -2.62 29.52
N ILE A 144 6.13 -2.70 28.23
CA ILE A 144 4.75 -2.91 27.76
C ILE A 144 4.20 -4.24 28.28
N SER A 145 4.98 -5.32 28.20
CA SER A 145 4.57 -6.64 28.73
C SER A 145 4.31 -6.60 30.24
N ILE A 146 5.17 -5.93 31.01
CA ILE A 146 5.02 -5.74 32.45
C ILE A 146 3.79 -4.88 32.75
N GLY A 147 3.61 -3.77 32.04
CA GLY A 147 2.43 -2.90 32.17
C GLY A 147 1.12 -3.65 31.92
N GLN A 148 1.10 -4.55 30.94
CA GLN A 148 -0.05 -5.43 30.71
C GLN A 148 -0.25 -6.41 31.87
N LYS A 149 0.81 -7.06 32.39
CA LYS A 149 0.72 -7.99 33.53
C LYS A 149 0.22 -7.30 34.80
N LEU A 150 0.64 -6.06 35.03
CA LEU A 150 0.20 -5.22 36.13
C LEU A 150 -1.18 -4.57 35.90
N ARG A 151 -1.84 -4.86 34.78
CA ARG A 151 -3.14 -4.28 34.38
C ARG A 151 -3.15 -2.76 34.24
N ILE A 152 -1.98 -2.14 34.05
CA ILE A 152 -1.86 -0.74 33.64
C ILE A 152 -2.26 -0.61 32.17
N LEU A 153 -1.91 -1.60 31.36
CA LEU A 153 -2.28 -1.69 29.94
C LEU A 153 -3.37 -2.74 29.72
N PRO A 154 -4.25 -2.55 28.70
CA PRO A 154 -5.29 -3.51 28.37
C PRO A 154 -4.75 -4.91 28.06
N LYS A 155 -5.56 -5.93 28.31
CA LYS A 155 -5.23 -7.31 27.94
C LYS A 155 -5.04 -7.41 26.42
N GLY A 156 -3.91 -7.96 25.99
CA GLY A 156 -3.57 -8.13 24.57
C GLY A 156 -2.81 -6.95 23.97
N PHE A 157 -2.64 -5.84 24.69
CA PHE A 157 -1.93 -4.67 24.19
C PHE A 157 -0.48 -4.96 23.79
N HIS A 158 0.22 -5.84 24.51
CA HIS A 158 1.58 -6.24 24.13
C HIS A 158 1.65 -6.88 22.74
N ASN A 159 0.73 -7.80 22.43
CA ASN A 159 0.68 -8.41 21.10
C ASN A 159 0.19 -7.40 20.05
N PHE A 160 -0.74 -6.53 20.43
CA PHE A 160 -1.24 -5.48 19.56
C PHE A 160 -0.10 -4.53 19.13
N ASP A 161 0.70 -4.06 20.07
CA ASP A 161 1.86 -3.21 19.78
C ASP A 161 2.92 -3.96 18.94
N ALA A 162 3.28 -5.18 19.35
CA ALA A 162 4.31 -5.96 18.69
C ALA A 162 3.99 -6.27 17.22
N VAL A 163 2.71 -6.48 16.88
CA VAL A 163 2.26 -6.79 15.53
C VAL A 163 1.86 -5.53 14.77
N PHE A 164 0.87 -4.78 15.27
CA PHE A 164 0.13 -3.79 14.49
C PHE A 164 0.70 -2.37 14.59
N LEU A 165 1.42 -2.04 15.66
CA LEU A 165 2.04 -0.73 15.82
C LEU A 165 3.53 -0.79 15.47
N SER A 166 4.32 -1.26 16.42
CA SER A 166 5.77 -1.34 16.30
C SER A 166 6.18 -2.32 15.20
N GLY A 167 5.48 -3.45 15.05
CA GLY A 167 5.75 -4.45 14.02
C GLY A 167 5.56 -3.89 12.61
N THR A 168 4.38 -3.36 12.30
CA THR A 168 4.05 -2.73 11.01
C THR A 168 5.10 -1.71 10.59
N VAL A 169 5.43 -0.77 11.49
CA VAL A 169 6.38 0.31 11.18
C VAL A 169 7.78 -0.25 10.89
N GLN A 170 8.24 -1.22 11.69
CA GLN A 170 9.53 -1.87 11.46
C GLN A 170 9.58 -2.54 10.10
N LYS A 171 8.52 -3.30 9.74
CA LYS A 171 8.45 -4.06 8.48
C LYS A 171 8.43 -3.13 7.26
N ILE A 172 7.71 -2.00 7.32
CA ILE A 172 7.72 -0.97 6.27
C ILE A 172 9.13 -0.38 6.10
N VAL A 173 9.77 0.01 7.20
CA VAL A 173 11.10 0.65 7.17
C VAL A 173 12.18 -0.32 6.71
N ASP A 174 12.19 -1.54 7.25
CA ASP A 174 13.20 -2.54 6.94
C ASP A 174 13.03 -3.07 5.51
N GLY A 175 11.79 -3.32 5.06
CA GLY A 175 11.51 -3.70 3.67
C GLY A 175 11.86 -2.58 2.67
N GLY A 176 11.65 -1.32 3.05
CA GLY A 176 12.09 -0.17 2.27
C GLY A 176 13.61 -0.02 2.20
N ARG A 177 14.32 -0.25 3.31
CA ARG A 177 15.80 -0.20 3.39
C ARG A 177 16.47 -1.32 2.61
N LEU A 178 15.91 -2.53 2.67
CA LEU A 178 16.34 -3.65 1.82
C LEU A 178 15.96 -3.44 0.35
N GLY A 179 15.05 -2.50 0.07
CA GLY A 179 14.54 -2.21 -1.25
C GLY A 179 13.67 -3.31 -1.83
N ILE A 180 13.11 -4.18 -0.99
CA ILE A 180 12.18 -5.28 -1.37
C ILE A 180 10.71 -4.80 -1.42
N LEU A 181 10.44 -3.65 -0.78
CA LEU A 181 9.16 -2.94 -0.85
C LEU A 181 9.37 -1.55 -1.45
N SER A 182 8.42 -1.10 -2.26
CA SER A 182 8.32 0.27 -2.72
C SER A 182 6.90 0.79 -2.50
N GLY A 183 6.81 1.93 -1.82
CA GLY A 183 5.59 2.74 -1.70
C GLY A 183 5.80 4.13 -2.27
N SER A 184 6.64 4.28 -3.30
CA SER A 184 6.97 5.57 -3.91
C SER A 184 6.66 5.66 -5.40
N LYS A 185 6.31 4.54 -6.04
CA LYS A 185 6.08 4.49 -7.48
C LYS A 185 4.65 4.86 -7.84
N ILE A 186 4.50 5.83 -8.73
CA ILE A 186 3.26 6.19 -9.41
C ILE A 186 3.28 5.54 -10.79
N PHE A 187 2.16 4.93 -11.18
CA PHE A 187 1.95 4.38 -12.51
C PHE A 187 0.79 5.11 -13.16
N VAL A 188 0.95 5.52 -14.41
CA VAL A 188 -0.10 6.13 -15.21
C VAL A 188 -0.43 5.21 -16.38
N PHE A 189 -1.72 4.95 -16.57
CA PHE A 189 -2.26 4.19 -17.67
C PHE A 189 -3.23 5.05 -18.47
N LYS A 190 -3.37 4.75 -19.75
CA LYS A 190 -4.31 5.39 -20.66
C LYS A 190 -5.30 4.37 -21.23
N ARG A 191 -6.60 4.67 -21.14
CA ARG A 191 -7.64 3.85 -21.78
C ARG A 191 -7.53 3.99 -23.31
N LYS A 192 -7.31 2.86 -23.98
CA LYS A 192 -7.36 2.75 -25.44
C LYS A 192 -8.76 2.87 -26.00
#